data_AF-A0A960SRB0-F1
#
_entry.id   AF-A0A960SRB0-F1
#
_cell.length_a   1.000
_cell.length_b   1.000
_cell.length_c   1.000
_cell.angle_alpha   90.00
_cell.angle_beta   90.00
_cell.angle_gamma   90.00
#
_symmetry.space_group_name_H-M   'P 1'
#
loop_
_entity.id
_entity.type
_entity.pdbx_description
1 polymer ?
#
loop_
_entity_poly.entity_id
_entity_poly.type
_entity_poly.pdbx_seq_one_letter_code
_entity_poly.pdbx_strand_id
1 'polypeptide(L)'
;MKIVITGITSFRNRGVEALVVTTLEQMRSRLTGARFLVLDRMPDYDASRLRAPDVAFKLDETIRPLYASRMRRALLQLSDHVEALGRQYQATIRDVEEADAVIASGGDVFCSEYGHQSLL
;
A
#
# COMPACT_ATOMS: atom_id res chain seq x y z
N MET A 1 -16.47 -5.74 8.63
CA MET A 1 -15.11 -6.29 8.51
C MET A 1 -14.26 -5.34 7.66
N LYS A 2 -13.08 -4.93 8.13
CA LYS A 2 -12.09 -4.08 7.46
C LYS A 2 -10.94 -4.99 6.95
N ILE A 3 -10.74 -5.06 5.65
CA ILE A 3 -9.62 -5.78 5.03
C ILE A 3 -8.66 -4.75 4.44
N VAL A 4 -7.37 -4.85 4.75
CA VAL A 4 -6.32 -4.03 4.13
C VAL A 4 -5.62 -4.84 3.04
N ILE A 5 -5.49 -4.26 1.84
CA ILE A 5 -4.65 -4.79 0.76
C ILE A 5 -3.42 -3.89 0.65
N THR A 6 -2.23 -4.47 0.60
CA THR A 6 -0.94 -3.76 0.54
C THR A 6 0.07 -4.50 -0.36
N GLY A 7 1.26 -3.92 -0.53
CA GLY A 7 2.34 -4.48 -1.34
C GLY A 7 2.22 -4.20 -2.83
N ILE A 8 1.52 -3.11 -3.22
CA ILE A 8 1.34 -2.69 -4.61
C ILE A 8 1.97 -1.33 -4.93
N THR A 9 2.18 -1.05 -6.21
CA THR A 9 2.72 0.23 -6.72
C THR A 9 1.66 1.14 -7.33
N SER A 10 0.83 0.63 -8.25
CA SER A 10 -0.40 1.23 -8.80
C SER A 10 -0.97 0.37 -9.93
N PHE A 11 -2.21 0.64 -10.34
CA PHE A 11 -2.87 0.07 -11.53
C PHE A 11 -2.30 0.62 -12.86
N ARG A 12 -1.17 1.35 -12.83
CA ARG A 12 -0.32 1.51 -14.02
C ARG A 12 0.34 0.18 -14.39
N ASN A 13 0.68 -0.63 -13.39
CA ASN A 13 1.02 -2.04 -13.60
C ASN A 13 -0.29 -2.82 -13.80
N ARG A 14 -0.52 -3.32 -15.03
CA ARG A 14 -1.75 -4.05 -15.37
C ARG A 14 -1.83 -5.43 -14.70
N GLY A 15 -0.69 -6.02 -14.30
CA GLY A 15 -0.66 -7.23 -13.49
C GLY A 15 -1.19 -6.99 -12.07
N VAL A 16 -0.81 -5.86 -11.47
CA VAL A 16 -1.34 -5.40 -10.16
C VAL A 16 -2.83 -5.14 -10.24
N GLU A 17 -3.28 -4.39 -11.26
CA GLU A 17 -4.70 -4.09 -11.47
C GLU A 17 -5.53 -5.38 -11.55
N ALA A 18 -5.10 -6.34 -12.39
CA ALA A 18 -5.78 -7.63 -12.52
C ALA A 18 -5.80 -8.42 -11.19
N LEU A 19 -4.67 -8.47 -10.48
CA LEU A 19 -4.55 -9.20 -9.21
C LEU A 19 -5.43 -8.60 -8.10
N VAL A 20 -5.42 -7.28 -7.94
CA VAL A 20 -6.18 -6.57 -6.91
C VAL A 20 -7.68 -6.60 -7.22
N VAL A 21 -8.08 -6.31 -8.47
CA VAL A 21 -9.50 -6.33 -8.88
C VAL A 21 -10.10 -7.72 -8.70
N THR A 22 -9.45 -8.78 -9.22
CA THR A 22 -9.96 -10.15 -9.08
C THR A 22 -10.00 -10.60 -7.62
N THR A 23 -9.02 -10.22 -6.79
CA THR A 23 -9.03 -10.49 -5.34
C THR A 23 -10.25 -9.83 -4.69
N LEU A 24 -10.49 -8.54 -4.96
CA LEU A 24 -11.63 -7.79 -4.41
C LEU A 24 -12.97 -8.41 -4.84
N GLU A 25 -13.14 -8.77 -6.10
CA GLU A 25 -14.35 -9.44 -6.62
C GLU A 25 -14.59 -10.79 -5.92
N GLN A 26 -13.56 -11.64 -5.82
CA GLN A 26 -13.66 -12.95 -5.17
C GLN A 26 -13.91 -12.85 -3.66
N MET A 27 -13.38 -11.82 -2.98
CA MET A 27 -13.66 -11.60 -1.57
C MET A 27 -15.09 -11.08 -1.35
N ARG A 28 -15.54 -10.10 -2.13
CA ARG A 28 -16.92 -9.58 -2.07
C ARG A 28 -17.97 -10.66 -2.23
N SER A 29 -17.76 -11.63 -3.14
CA SER A 29 -18.71 -12.71 -3.37
C SER A 29 -18.84 -13.71 -2.21
N ARG A 30 -17.91 -13.67 -1.24
CA ARG A 30 -17.85 -14.58 -0.08
C ARG A 30 -18.05 -13.86 1.26
N LEU A 31 -17.78 -12.56 1.32
CA LEU A 31 -17.64 -11.78 2.55
C LEU A 31 -18.56 -10.56 2.50
N THR A 32 -19.86 -10.81 2.62
CA THR A 32 -20.92 -9.78 2.58
C THR A 32 -20.67 -8.68 3.61
N GLY A 33 -20.65 -7.42 3.17
CA GLY A 33 -20.42 -6.27 4.06
C GLY A 33 -18.97 -6.07 4.51
N ALA A 34 -18.00 -6.76 3.87
CA ALA A 34 -16.60 -6.37 3.95
C ALA A 34 -16.40 -4.94 3.38
N ARG A 35 -15.44 -4.23 3.96
CA ARG A 35 -14.89 -2.97 3.44
C ARG A 35 -13.40 -3.18 3.23
N PHE A 36 -12.88 -2.63 2.14
CA PHE A 36 -11.52 -2.82 1.70
C PHE A 36 -10.78 -1.49 1.66
N LEU A 37 -9.57 -1.47 2.22
CA LEU A 37 -8.65 -0.36 2.11
C LEU A 37 -7.43 -0.83 1.32
N VAL A 38 -7.23 -0.27 0.13
CA VAL A 38 -6.06 -0.54 -0.71
C VAL A 38 -5.01 0.51 -0.41
N LEU A 39 -3.87 0.08 0.11
CA LEU A 39 -2.66 0.88 0.31
C LEU A 39 -1.84 0.86 -0.97
N ASP A 40 -1.73 2.02 -1.62
CA ASP A 40 -1.16 2.18 -2.95
C ASP A 40 -0.22 3.41 -3.04
N ARG A 41 0.65 3.51 -4.06
CA ARG A 41 1.53 4.69 -4.22
C ARG A 41 0.89 5.81 -5.06
N MET A 42 -0.20 5.55 -5.77
CA MET A 42 -0.94 6.49 -6.62
C MET A 42 -2.47 6.40 -6.40
N PRO A 43 -2.97 6.54 -5.15
CA PRO A 43 -4.37 6.26 -4.80
C PRO A 43 -5.39 7.05 -5.62
N ASP A 44 -5.11 8.31 -5.97
CA ASP A 44 -6.00 9.15 -6.79
C ASP A 44 -6.17 8.61 -8.22
N TYR A 45 -5.12 7.99 -8.78
CA TYR A 45 -5.16 7.36 -10.10
C TYR A 45 -6.00 6.09 -10.05
N ASP A 46 -5.73 5.21 -9.07
CA ASP A 46 -6.36 3.89 -8.99
C ASP A 46 -7.84 3.95 -8.55
N ALA A 47 -8.18 4.82 -7.59
CA ALA A 47 -9.54 5.10 -7.18
C ALA A 47 -10.41 5.64 -8.32
N SER A 48 -9.80 6.32 -9.29
CA SER A 48 -10.53 6.80 -10.48
C SER A 48 -11.01 5.66 -11.38
N ARG A 49 -10.30 4.51 -11.38
CA ARG A 49 -10.57 3.33 -12.21
C ARG A 49 -11.49 2.33 -11.52
N LEU A 50 -11.23 2.02 -10.24
CA LEU A 50 -12.06 1.09 -9.45
C LEU A 50 -12.97 1.87 -8.50
N ARG A 51 -14.09 2.37 -9.04
CA ARG A 51 -15.11 3.08 -8.27
C ARG A 51 -16.10 2.09 -7.67
N ALA A 52 -15.99 1.83 -6.39
CA ALA A 52 -16.93 0.98 -5.65
C ALA A 52 -17.10 1.47 -4.20
N PRO A 53 -18.31 1.40 -3.63
CA PRO A 53 -18.64 2.06 -2.36
C PRO A 53 -17.98 1.41 -1.12
N ASP A 54 -17.50 0.19 -1.26
CA ASP A 54 -16.84 -0.63 -0.24
C ASP A 54 -15.32 -0.68 -0.38
N VAL A 55 -14.73 -0.05 -1.40
CA VAL A 55 -13.27 0.06 -1.61
C VAL A 55 -12.83 1.51 -1.47
N ALA A 56 -11.88 1.75 -0.58
CA ALA A 56 -11.13 3.00 -0.49
C ALA A 56 -9.68 2.76 -0.91
N PHE A 57 -9.04 3.76 -1.50
CA PHE A 57 -7.60 3.79 -1.74
C PHE A 57 -6.96 4.84 -0.83
N LYS A 58 -5.76 4.55 -0.32
CA LYS A 58 -4.96 5.44 0.51
C LYS A 58 -3.49 5.32 0.14
N LEU A 59 -2.74 6.39 0.32
CA LEU A 59 -1.29 6.39 0.11
C LEU A 59 -0.62 5.41 1.08
N ASP A 60 0.13 4.43 0.58
CA ASP A 60 1.01 3.61 1.40
C ASP A 60 2.24 4.42 1.82
N GLU A 61 2.22 4.94 3.04
CA GLU A 61 3.32 5.74 3.55
C GLU A 61 4.53 4.87 3.95
N THR A 62 4.34 3.57 4.24
CA THR A 62 5.39 2.67 4.76
C THR A 62 6.55 2.48 3.79
N ILE A 63 6.32 2.69 2.48
CA ILE A 63 7.30 2.47 1.42
C ILE A 63 8.16 3.71 1.13
N ARG A 64 7.72 4.92 1.52
CA ARG A 64 8.47 6.18 1.32
C ARG A 64 9.93 6.21 1.84
N PRO A 65 10.33 5.58 2.97
CA PRO A 65 11.71 5.62 3.44
C PRO A 65 12.66 4.68 2.69
N LEU A 66 12.16 3.61 2.02
CA LEU A 66 13.02 2.66 1.31
C LEU A 66 13.76 3.33 0.13
N TYR A 67 13.10 4.28 -0.53
CA TYR A 67 13.65 5.11 -1.60
C TYR A 67 14.36 6.39 -1.09
N ALA A 68 14.53 6.56 0.22
CA ALA A 68 15.32 7.66 0.76
C ALA A 68 16.81 7.44 0.44
N SER A 69 17.40 8.41 -0.26
CA SER A 69 18.83 8.46 -0.58
C SER A 69 19.69 8.28 0.67
N ARG A 70 20.93 7.78 0.52
CA ARG A 70 21.86 7.57 1.65
C ARG A 70 22.01 8.84 2.52
N MET A 71 22.04 10.01 1.88
CA MET A 71 22.10 11.31 2.55
C MET A 71 20.83 11.62 3.38
N ARG A 72 19.64 11.33 2.85
CA ARG A 72 18.39 11.46 3.63
C ARG A 72 18.37 10.46 4.79
N ARG A 73 18.84 9.23 4.60
CA ARG A 73 18.97 8.23 5.69
C ARG A 73 19.90 8.70 6.81
N ALA A 74 21.04 9.30 6.47
CA ALA A 74 21.96 9.89 7.45
C ALA A 74 21.34 11.11 8.19
N LEU A 75 20.66 12.00 7.46
CA LEU A 75 19.94 13.14 8.06
C LEU A 75 18.82 12.68 9.00
N LEU A 76 18.17 11.55 8.71
CA LEU A 76 17.15 10.96 9.59
C LEU A 76 17.73 10.29 10.84
N GLN A 77 18.97 9.81 10.81
CA GLN A 77 19.66 9.30 12.01
C GLN A 77 20.18 10.42 12.93
N LEU A 78 20.31 11.65 12.41
CA LEU A 78 20.82 12.82 13.13
C LEU A 78 19.72 13.77 13.64
N SER A 79 18.44 13.38 13.54
CA SER A 79 17.31 14.29 13.77
C SER A 79 16.14 13.63 14.50
N ASP A 80 15.52 14.36 15.41
CA ASP A 80 14.22 14.02 16.04
C ASP A 80 13.07 13.85 15.02
N HIS A 81 13.32 14.11 13.72
CA HIS A 81 12.44 13.72 12.62
C HIS A 81 12.08 12.23 12.58
N VAL A 82 12.79 11.34 13.28
CA VAL A 82 12.34 9.94 13.48
C VAL A 82 10.94 9.90 14.11
N GLU A 83 10.63 10.76 15.09
CA GLU A 83 9.27 10.84 15.66
C GLU A 83 8.26 11.48 14.70
N ALA A 84 8.69 12.43 13.86
CA ALA A 84 7.82 13.08 12.89
C ALA A 84 7.42 12.13 11.74
N LEU A 85 8.35 11.29 11.30
CA LEU A 85 8.07 10.22 10.34
C LEU A 85 7.33 9.05 10.98
N GLY A 86 7.64 8.70 12.24
CA GLY A 86 6.83 7.77 13.03
C GLY A 86 5.36 8.20 13.08
N ARG A 87 5.08 9.50 13.23
CA ARG A 87 3.72 10.07 13.18
C ARG A 87 3.04 9.95 11.81
N GLN A 88 3.78 9.97 10.71
CA GLN A 88 3.23 9.70 9.37
C GLN A 88 2.91 8.19 9.23
N TYR A 89 3.91 7.33 9.44
CA TYR A 89 3.70 5.87 9.38
C TYR A 89 2.60 5.37 10.31
N GLN A 90 2.41 5.98 11.48
CA GLN A 90 1.30 5.66 12.40
C GLN A 90 -0.07 5.69 11.72
N ALA A 91 -0.32 6.54 10.73
CA ALA A 91 -1.60 6.55 10.03
C ALA A 91 -1.81 5.30 9.16
N THR A 92 -0.75 4.68 8.66
CA THR A 92 -0.82 3.44 7.86
C THR A 92 -0.73 2.20 8.77
N ILE A 93 0.09 2.28 9.83
CA ILE A 93 0.21 1.24 10.86
C ILE A 93 -1.12 1.04 11.59
N ARG A 94 -1.79 2.12 12.04
CA ARG A 94 -3.13 2.02 12.65
C ARG A 94 -4.15 1.40 11.69
N ASP A 95 -4.06 1.72 10.40
CA ASP A 95 -4.98 1.12 9.43
C ASP A 95 -4.84 -0.40 9.33
N VAL A 96 -3.60 -0.89 9.46
CA VAL A 96 -3.21 -2.31 9.53
C VAL A 96 -3.55 -2.94 10.88
N GLU A 97 -3.34 -2.24 12.01
CA GLU A 97 -3.68 -2.72 13.37
C GLU A 97 -5.19 -2.83 13.60
N GLU A 98 -5.98 -1.94 13.01
CA GLU A 98 -7.45 -1.95 13.03
C GLU A 98 -8.08 -2.90 11.99
N ALA A 99 -7.27 -3.58 11.17
CA ALA A 99 -7.77 -4.48 10.14
C ALA A 99 -8.13 -5.85 10.72
N ASP A 100 -9.28 -6.40 10.34
CA ASP A 100 -9.64 -7.79 10.64
C ASP A 100 -8.77 -8.79 9.85
N ALA A 101 -8.26 -8.36 8.68
CA ALA A 101 -7.31 -9.10 7.87
C ALA A 101 -6.44 -8.18 7.01
N VAL A 102 -5.19 -8.59 6.77
CA VAL A 102 -4.21 -7.87 5.93
C VAL A 102 -3.73 -8.81 4.83
N ILE A 103 -3.81 -8.36 3.58
CA ILE A 103 -3.40 -9.09 2.39
C ILE A 103 -2.25 -8.33 1.74
N ALA A 104 -1.03 -8.84 1.92
CA ALA A 104 0.08 -8.51 1.05
C ALA A 104 -0.16 -9.23 -0.29
N SER A 105 -0.59 -8.49 -1.32
CA SER A 105 -1.03 -9.07 -2.60
C SER A 105 0.05 -9.89 -3.32
N GLY A 106 1.32 -9.51 -3.14
CA GLY A 106 2.46 -10.18 -3.78
C GLY A 106 2.68 -9.75 -5.24
N GLY A 107 3.72 -10.31 -5.85
CA GLY A 107 4.01 -10.14 -7.30
C GLY A 107 4.66 -8.81 -7.71
N ASP A 108 4.31 -7.68 -7.11
CA ASP A 108 4.82 -6.37 -7.52
C ASP A 108 6.00 -5.91 -6.62
N VAL A 109 5.73 -5.46 -5.39
CA VAL A 109 6.80 -5.01 -4.47
C VAL A 109 7.71 -6.17 -4.00
N PHE A 110 7.25 -7.42 -4.11
CA PHE A 110 7.98 -8.61 -3.66
C PHE A 110 8.70 -9.39 -4.78
N CYS A 111 8.69 -8.90 -6.03
CA CYS A 111 9.47 -9.52 -7.10
C CYS A 111 10.97 -9.17 -6.98
N SER A 112 11.85 -10.13 -7.27
CA SER A 112 13.31 -10.00 -7.12
C SER A 112 13.91 -8.83 -7.91
N GLU A 113 13.30 -8.47 -9.04
CA GLU A 113 13.73 -7.35 -9.89
C GLU A 113 13.63 -5.99 -9.18
N TYR A 114 12.69 -5.83 -8.24
CA TYR A 114 12.51 -4.60 -7.45
C TYR A 114 13.49 -4.49 -6.28
N GLY A 115 14.20 -5.59 -5.94
CA GLY A 115 15.26 -5.62 -4.94
C GLY A 115 16.64 -5.15 -5.44
N HIS A 116 16.78 -4.84 -6.73
CA HIS A 116 18.08 -4.60 -7.37
C HIS A 116 18.11 -3.38 -8.29
N GLN A 117 18.10 -2.18 -7.69
CA GLN A 117 18.51 -0.88 -8.28
C GLN A 117 17.82 -0.43 -9.59
N SER A 118 16.83 -1.18 -10.09
CA SER A 118 16.18 -1.04 -11.40
C SER A 118 15.17 0.12 -11.50
N LEU A 119 14.98 0.86 -10.41
CA LEU A 119 14.12 2.05 -10.31
C LEU A 119 14.88 3.25 -9.70
N LEU A 120 16.17 3.38 -10.04
CA LEU A 120 16.99 4.59 -9.82
C LEU A 120 16.75 5.61 -10.95
#